data_AF-A0AAD6Y2A9-F1
#
_entry.id   AF-A0AAD6Y2A9-F1
#
_cell.length_a   1.000
_cell.length_b   1.000
_cell.length_c   1.000
_cell.angle_alpha   90.00
_cell.angle_beta   90.00
_cell.angle_gamma   90.00
#
_symmetry.space_group_name_H-M   'P 1'
#
loop_
_entity.id
_entity.type
_entity.pdbx_description
1 polymer ?
#
loop_
_entity_poly.entity_id
_entity_poly.type
_entity_poly.pdbx_seq_one_letter_code
_entity_poly.pdbx_strand_id
1 'polypeptide(L)'
;MTPQPQECIATVDARATHTCRARTVENMNWCPRHNEERIKLYTDYKSWQASLRKIETQSDVCTMEDIKACNSINAIKGWNESIRARFGLLTRCIQAREQFTKRFFGDDMDFGHRAYCLSLVKRRNELESLLARLEGRGYDLLLESQNAAWVRDQEVSFSDCSEHRGDVESTPQEPTDASLQNLDDLDLELTALQETAVLFVWKRVRYYIATFMLPTSSRFYEERKRVVWALICRIIYKDPKLMLLALNYEDVPSFLSDPGHDFDTGDKLENRLVHIPPGEARAAIDDVLRPADERSEYVTVLGIRLYKAASGLSMSLHAWGHIFALRVCLGCIRSVCTSVEEMIECQRYALFTGSAPFRDPGRPNKDPIPASAVLTICGLVFEFPDTGKHVSVSKHVAADGTITWEEKKCSPMLSAALSRADPQAHVFLNALLRHCLGRGRLAVILCKKLGEPVVRSAPVIAGCFLRSAPSLAGLRGVPSMPCAVFADSLVDVAEPFAGCRTRRRAPLDCMRLIVLDNETGDGGAAFLVDELVAVCRAMYEDRTPWQLAWAIAAPYLAQGELELDPEGQRLIPNTENMYTAHKDLWGTTLDFDWWPWPGEVPDSKLFPTIWTLAEQM
;
A
#
# COMPACT_ATOMS: atom_id res chain seq x y z
N MET A 1 -72.55 -0.30 -21.05
CA MET A 1 -71.15 0.14 -21.22
C MET A 1 -70.31 -0.83 -20.41
N THR A 2 -69.58 -1.72 -21.07
CA THR A 2 -68.60 -2.59 -20.42
C THR A 2 -67.45 -1.71 -19.93
N PRO A 3 -67.12 -1.69 -18.62
CA PRO A 3 -65.98 -0.94 -18.13
C PRO A 3 -64.72 -1.48 -18.81
N GLN A 4 -63.97 -0.59 -19.47
CA GLN A 4 -62.66 -0.95 -20.01
C GLN A 4 -61.79 -1.44 -18.84
N PRO A 5 -61.03 -2.54 -19.01
CA PRO A 5 -60.07 -2.95 -17.99
C PRO A 5 -59.05 -1.82 -17.83
N GLN A 6 -59.03 -1.19 -16.65
CA GLN A 6 -58.02 -0.21 -16.31
C GLN A 6 -56.67 -0.94 -16.17
N GLU A 7 -55.62 -0.33 -16.72
CA GLU A 7 -54.24 -0.83 -16.58
C GLU A 7 -53.65 -0.32 -15.26
N CYS A 8 -52.76 -1.13 -14.67
CA CYS A 8 -52.12 -0.81 -13.40
C CYS A 8 -51.25 0.45 -13.52
N ILE A 9 -51.42 1.42 -12.61
CA ILE A 9 -50.69 2.70 -12.67
C ILE A 9 -49.27 2.66 -12.07
N ALA A 10 -48.78 1.49 -11.68
CA ALA A 10 -47.46 1.35 -11.04
C ALA A 10 -46.35 1.71 -12.04
N THR A 11 -45.47 2.63 -11.63
CA THR A 11 -44.44 3.25 -12.49
C THR A 11 -43.25 2.33 -12.74
N VAL A 12 -43.03 1.33 -11.90
CA VAL A 12 -41.91 0.40 -11.99
C VAL A 12 -42.41 -1.03 -11.76
N ASP A 13 -42.46 -1.85 -12.81
CA ASP A 13 -42.58 -3.30 -12.63
C ASP A 13 -41.25 -3.84 -12.04
N ALA A 14 -41.30 -4.87 -11.22
CA ALA A 14 -40.14 -5.45 -10.53
C ALA A 14 -39.00 -5.89 -11.46
N ARG A 15 -39.24 -5.95 -12.78
CA ARG A 15 -38.34 -6.53 -13.78
C ARG A 15 -37.63 -5.54 -14.70
N ALA A 16 -38.06 -4.26 -14.81
CA ALA A 16 -37.41 -3.27 -15.67
C ALA A 16 -38.05 -1.87 -15.52
N THR A 17 -37.41 -0.86 -16.12
CA THR A 17 -37.77 0.56 -16.31
C THR A 17 -39.12 0.84 -17.02
N HIS A 18 -40.09 -0.07 -16.94
CA HIS A 18 -41.38 0.03 -17.64
C HIS A 18 -42.57 -0.01 -16.69
N THR A 19 -43.64 0.69 -17.08
CA THR A 19 -44.93 0.72 -16.39
C THR A 19 -45.64 -0.63 -16.44
N CYS A 20 -46.29 -1.02 -15.33
CA CYS A 20 -47.00 -2.30 -15.26
C CYS A 20 -48.22 -2.33 -16.18
N ARG A 21 -48.29 -3.30 -17.11
CA ARG A 21 -49.44 -3.45 -18.04
C ARG A 21 -50.49 -4.47 -17.58
N ALA A 22 -50.42 -4.91 -16.32
CA ALA A 22 -51.39 -5.87 -15.78
C ALA A 22 -52.76 -5.20 -15.59
N ARG A 23 -53.83 -5.98 -15.79
CA ARG A 23 -55.21 -5.49 -15.57
C ARG A 23 -55.49 -5.30 -14.09
N THR A 24 -56.18 -4.22 -13.75
CA THR A 24 -56.66 -3.98 -12.40
C THR A 24 -58.01 -4.65 -12.15
N VAL A 25 -58.35 -4.82 -10.88
CA VAL A 25 -59.71 -5.19 -10.46
C VAL A 25 -60.62 -3.95 -10.62
N GLU A 26 -61.90 -4.16 -10.89
CA GLU A 26 -62.88 -3.08 -11.04
C GLU A 26 -62.81 -2.10 -9.84
N ASN A 27 -62.67 -0.81 -10.12
CA ASN A 27 -62.47 0.29 -9.15
C ASN A 27 -61.12 0.30 -8.39
N MET A 28 -60.09 -0.42 -8.84
CA MET A 28 -58.74 -0.37 -8.27
C MET A 28 -57.73 0.24 -9.24
N ASN A 29 -56.83 1.05 -8.70
CA ASN A 29 -55.75 1.68 -9.48
C ASN A 29 -54.56 0.73 -9.74
N TRP A 30 -54.46 -0.37 -8.97
CA TRP A 30 -53.35 -1.32 -9.03
C TRP A 30 -53.86 -2.75 -9.27
N CYS A 31 -53.05 -3.59 -9.92
CA CYS A 31 -53.34 -5.03 -10.02
C CYS A 31 -53.22 -5.71 -8.64
N PRO A 32 -53.80 -6.91 -8.44
CA PRO A 32 -53.78 -7.59 -7.14
C PRO A 32 -52.39 -7.67 -6.51
N ARG A 33 -51.38 -8.07 -7.30
CA ARG A 33 -49.97 -8.14 -6.88
C ARG A 33 -49.43 -6.78 -6.43
N HIS A 34 -49.54 -5.73 -7.24
CA HIS A 34 -49.03 -4.41 -6.86
C HIS A 34 -49.81 -3.79 -5.70
N ASN A 35 -51.09 -4.16 -5.50
CA ASN A 35 -51.83 -3.72 -4.33
C ASN A 35 -51.34 -4.42 -3.05
N GLU A 36 -50.98 -5.70 -3.10
CA GLU A 36 -50.33 -6.41 -2.00
C GLU A 36 -48.94 -5.82 -1.68
N GLU A 37 -48.09 -5.62 -2.70
CA GLU A 37 -46.79 -4.94 -2.55
C GLU A 37 -46.96 -3.54 -1.93
N ARG A 38 -47.97 -2.77 -2.38
CA ARG A 38 -48.28 -1.44 -1.84
C ARG A 38 -48.63 -1.50 -0.36
N ILE A 39 -49.46 -2.47 0.05
CA ILE A 39 -49.87 -2.61 1.45
C ILE A 39 -48.68 -2.98 2.32
N LYS A 40 -47.80 -3.89 1.87
CA LYS A 40 -46.58 -4.27 2.58
C LYS A 40 -45.65 -3.07 2.79
N LEU A 41 -45.20 -2.45 1.69
CA LEU A 41 -44.33 -1.27 1.72
C LEU A 41 -44.91 -0.12 2.54
N TYR A 42 -46.23 0.11 2.43
CA TYR A 42 -46.92 1.12 3.22
C TYR A 42 -46.86 0.83 4.72
N THR A 43 -47.12 -0.43 5.10
CA THR A 43 -47.07 -0.87 6.50
C THR A 43 -45.65 -0.74 7.05
N ASP A 44 -44.64 -1.10 6.27
CA ASP A 44 -43.25 -1.05 6.68
C ASP A 44 -42.76 0.39 6.91
N TYR A 45 -42.94 1.30 5.94
CA TYR A 45 -42.50 2.68 6.16
C TYR A 45 -43.29 3.35 7.30
N LYS A 46 -44.55 2.99 7.53
CA LYS A 46 -45.34 3.49 8.67
C LYS A 46 -44.83 2.93 10.00
N SER A 47 -44.41 1.67 10.04
CA SER A 47 -43.76 1.05 11.20
C SER A 47 -42.45 1.76 11.55
N TRP A 48 -41.60 2.03 10.55
CA TRP A 48 -40.37 2.81 10.74
C TRP A 48 -40.66 4.23 11.23
N GLN A 49 -41.68 4.89 10.68
CA GLN A 49 -42.08 6.21 11.13
C GLN A 49 -42.63 6.21 12.58
N ALA A 50 -43.38 5.18 12.97
CA ALA A 50 -43.85 5.03 14.35
C ALA A 50 -42.69 4.82 15.32
N SER A 51 -41.71 4.01 14.92
CA SER A 51 -40.47 3.76 15.67
C SER A 51 -39.65 5.04 15.84
N LEU A 52 -39.50 5.83 14.77
CA LEU A 52 -38.83 7.13 14.81
C LEU A 52 -39.52 8.09 15.78
N ARG A 53 -40.85 8.21 15.72
CA ARG A 53 -41.63 9.07 16.65
C ARG A 53 -41.47 8.64 18.10
N LYS A 54 -41.45 7.33 18.36
CA LYS A 54 -41.27 6.79 19.71
C LYS A 54 -39.90 7.16 20.29
N ILE A 55 -38.85 7.13 19.47
CA ILE A 55 -37.50 7.52 19.89
C ILE A 55 -37.37 9.04 20.04
N GLU A 56 -38.03 9.82 19.19
CA GLU A 56 -38.07 11.28 19.31
C GLU A 56 -38.75 11.74 20.62
N THR A 57 -39.69 10.98 21.16
CA THR A 57 -40.38 11.31 22.43
C THR A 57 -39.67 10.79 23.68
N GLN A 58 -38.69 9.89 23.56
CA GLN A 58 -38.11 9.17 24.70
C GLN A 58 -36.74 9.70 25.17
N SER A 59 -36.05 10.54 24.40
CA SER A 59 -34.72 11.02 24.79
C SER A 59 -34.50 12.47 24.38
N ASP A 60 -33.95 13.25 25.31
CA ASP A 60 -33.33 14.53 25.01
C ASP A 60 -32.06 14.27 24.18
N VAL A 61 -31.97 14.93 23.03
CA VAL A 61 -30.75 14.95 22.21
C VAL A 61 -29.84 16.03 22.77
N CYS A 62 -28.56 15.72 22.96
CA CYS A 62 -27.59 16.74 23.34
C CYS A 62 -27.54 17.87 22.31
N THR A 63 -27.45 19.11 22.78
CA THR A 63 -27.26 20.27 21.92
C THR A 63 -25.78 20.45 21.54
N MET A 64 -25.53 21.36 20.60
CA MET A 64 -24.17 21.76 20.23
C MET A 64 -23.43 22.40 21.40
N GLU A 65 -24.12 23.16 22.26
CA GLU A 65 -23.56 23.70 23.50
C GLU A 65 -23.21 22.59 24.49
N ASP A 66 -24.09 21.58 24.65
CA ASP A 66 -23.85 20.45 25.54
C ASP A 66 -22.60 19.66 25.14
N ILE A 67 -22.42 19.38 23.84
CA ILE A 67 -21.24 18.68 23.34
C ILE A 67 -19.97 19.49 23.65
N LYS A 68 -19.95 20.79 23.37
CA LYS A 68 -18.77 21.64 23.63
C LYS A 68 -18.42 21.73 25.10
N ALA A 69 -19.42 21.80 25.97
CA ALA A 69 -19.24 21.90 27.42
C ALA A 69 -18.94 20.54 28.08
N CYS A 70 -19.12 19.42 27.36
CA CYS A 70 -18.96 18.10 27.93
C CYS A 70 -17.49 17.76 28.18
N ASN A 71 -17.22 17.27 29.39
CA ASN A 71 -15.91 16.79 29.85
C ASN A 71 -15.95 15.31 30.27
N SER A 72 -17.04 14.60 29.97
CA SER A 72 -17.24 13.20 30.36
C SER A 72 -17.31 12.30 29.12
N ILE A 73 -16.33 11.41 28.96
CA ILE A 73 -16.31 10.46 27.85
C ILE A 73 -17.51 9.51 27.88
N ASN A 74 -17.99 9.13 29.07
CA ASN A 74 -19.15 8.26 29.22
C ASN A 74 -20.44 8.94 28.76
N ALA A 75 -20.58 10.26 29.01
CA ALA A 75 -21.72 11.01 28.51
C ALA A 75 -21.69 11.11 26.98
N ILE A 76 -20.51 11.38 26.40
CA ILE A 76 -20.32 11.39 24.95
C ILE A 76 -20.65 10.03 24.34
N LYS A 77 -20.19 8.92 24.92
CA LYS A 77 -20.55 7.57 24.45
C LYS A 77 -22.06 7.35 24.41
N GLY A 78 -22.75 7.62 25.53
CA GLY A 78 -24.21 7.46 25.60
C GLY A 78 -24.96 8.33 24.59
N TRP A 79 -24.50 9.56 24.36
CA TRP A 79 -25.05 10.43 23.32
C TRP A 79 -24.74 9.90 21.90
N ASN A 80 -23.52 9.41 21.64
CA ASN A 80 -23.15 8.82 20.34
C ASN A 80 -24.07 7.64 20.00
N GLU A 81 -24.25 6.71 20.93
CA GLU A 81 -25.11 5.53 20.77
C GLU A 81 -26.56 5.94 20.48
N SER A 82 -27.12 6.88 21.26
CA SER A 82 -28.48 7.39 21.07
C SER A 82 -28.66 8.07 19.71
N ILE A 83 -27.71 8.91 19.30
CA ILE A 83 -27.78 9.62 18.02
C ILE A 83 -27.58 8.66 16.85
N ARG A 84 -26.68 7.67 16.94
CA ARG A 84 -26.51 6.64 15.91
C ARG A 84 -27.77 5.80 15.72
N ALA A 85 -28.41 5.39 16.82
CA ALA A 85 -29.68 4.67 16.75
C ALA A 85 -30.76 5.48 16.02
N ARG A 86 -30.86 6.79 16.32
CA ARG A 86 -31.77 7.72 15.61
C ARG A 86 -31.41 7.87 14.14
N PHE A 87 -30.12 8.06 13.85
CA PHE A 87 -29.62 8.23 12.48
C PHE A 87 -29.92 7.00 11.62
N GLY A 88 -29.68 5.80 12.16
CA GLY A 88 -29.99 4.54 11.48
C GLY A 88 -31.48 4.37 11.19
N LEU A 89 -32.34 4.64 12.18
CA LEU A 89 -33.80 4.59 12.01
C LEU A 89 -34.32 5.63 11.02
N LEU A 90 -33.79 6.85 11.08
CA LEU A 90 -34.16 7.92 10.16
C LEU A 90 -33.76 7.58 8.72
N THR A 91 -32.57 7.02 8.53
CA THR A 91 -32.09 6.54 7.22
C THR A 91 -33.00 5.45 6.67
N ARG A 92 -33.36 4.43 7.47
CA ARG A 92 -34.32 3.39 7.08
C ARG A 92 -35.69 3.97 6.74
N CYS A 93 -36.17 4.94 7.52
CA CYS A 93 -37.46 5.59 7.26
C CYS A 93 -37.45 6.40 5.95
N ILE A 94 -36.34 7.07 5.61
CA ILE A 94 -36.19 7.80 4.33
C ILE A 94 -36.20 6.81 3.17
N GLN A 95 -35.39 5.76 3.24
CA GLN A 95 -35.27 4.75 2.18
C GLN A 95 -36.59 4.02 1.92
N ALA A 96 -37.26 3.53 2.97
CA ALA A 96 -38.56 2.86 2.83
C ALA A 96 -39.62 3.78 2.19
N ARG A 97 -39.57 5.08 2.48
CA ARG A 97 -40.47 6.08 1.86
C ARG A 97 -40.12 6.37 0.41
N GLU A 98 -38.84 6.59 0.10
CA GLU A 98 -38.38 6.82 -1.28
C GLU A 98 -38.73 5.63 -2.17
N GLN A 99 -38.55 4.41 -1.66
CA GLN A 99 -38.92 3.18 -2.36
C GLN A 99 -40.44 3.12 -2.61
N PHE A 100 -41.26 3.28 -1.58
CA PHE A 100 -42.72 3.31 -1.73
C PHE A 100 -43.18 4.36 -2.74
N THR A 101 -42.63 5.58 -2.64
CA THR A 101 -42.95 6.67 -3.55
C THR A 101 -42.56 6.34 -4.99
N LYS A 102 -41.30 5.99 -5.23
CA LYS A 102 -40.77 5.73 -6.58
C LYS A 102 -41.52 4.60 -7.29
N ARG A 103 -41.95 3.59 -6.52
CA ARG A 103 -42.66 2.39 -7.00
C ARG A 103 -44.09 2.69 -7.46
N PHE A 104 -44.83 3.51 -6.72
CA PHE A 104 -46.28 3.70 -6.93
C PHE A 104 -46.68 5.06 -7.49
N PHE A 105 -45.80 6.06 -7.38
CA PHE A 105 -46.07 7.45 -7.75
C PHE A 105 -44.98 8.05 -8.66
N GLY A 106 -43.86 7.34 -8.90
CA GLY A 106 -42.75 7.85 -9.69
C GLY A 106 -42.20 9.18 -9.14
N ASP A 107 -42.01 10.16 -10.03
CA ASP A 107 -41.60 11.52 -9.66
C ASP A 107 -42.78 12.43 -9.26
N ASP A 108 -44.03 11.94 -9.43
CA ASP A 108 -45.28 12.67 -9.21
C ASP A 108 -45.71 12.60 -7.73
N MET A 109 -44.85 13.14 -6.87
CA MET A 109 -45.18 13.36 -5.46
C MET A 109 -45.99 14.64 -5.27
N ASP A 110 -47.05 14.56 -4.46
CA ASP A 110 -47.70 15.74 -3.93
C ASP A 110 -46.68 16.63 -3.17
N PHE A 111 -46.92 17.94 -3.17
CA PHE A 111 -46.03 18.92 -2.54
C PHE A 111 -45.78 18.61 -1.06
N GLY A 112 -46.79 18.11 -0.34
CA GLY A 112 -46.69 17.78 1.08
C GLY A 112 -45.74 16.61 1.35
N HIS A 113 -45.80 15.56 0.56
CA HIS A 113 -44.89 14.41 0.61
C HIS A 113 -43.47 14.82 0.29
N ARG A 114 -43.27 15.61 -0.77
CA ARG A 114 -41.93 16.10 -1.14
C ARG A 114 -41.35 16.98 -0.03
N ALA A 115 -42.13 17.91 0.52
CA ALA A 115 -41.71 18.75 1.64
C ALA A 115 -41.37 17.92 2.90
N TYR A 116 -42.16 16.88 3.19
CA TYR A 116 -41.91 16.00 4.31
C TYR A 116 -40.63 15.16 4.13
N CYS A 117 -40.42 14.55 2.96
CA CYS A 117 -39.19 13.81 2.66
C CYS A 117 -37.95 14.71 2.75
N LEU A 118 -38.01 15.93 2.20
CA LEU A 118 -36.95 16.93 2.36
C LEU A 118 -36.69 17.26 3.84
N SER A 119 -37.74 17.33 4.66
CA SER A 119 -37.59 17.56 6.11
C SER A 119 -36.88 16.39 6.82
N LEU A 120 -37.13 15.15 6.41
CA LEU A 120 -36.43 13.97 6.96
C LEU A 120 -34.96 13.96 6.56
N VAL A 121 -34.66 14.23 5.29
CA VAL A 121 -33.28 14.34 4.80
C VAL A 121 -32.54 15.46 5.51
N LYS A 122 -33.18 16.61 5.72
CA LYS A 122 -32.62 17.72 6.50
C LYS A 122 -32.26 17.28 7.92
N ARG A 123 -33.19 16.61 8.63
CA ARG A 123 -32.94 16.08 9.98
C ARG A 123 -31.80 15.07 10.00
N ARG A 124 -31.69 14.21 8.99
CA ARG A 124 -30.61 13.23 8.88
C ARG A 124 -29.26 13.93 8.79
N ASN A 125 -29.15 14.95 7.95
CA ASN A 125 -27.94 15.74 7.81
C ASN A 125 -27.61 16.53 9.10
N GLU A 126 -28.64 16.99 9.84
CA GLU A 126 -28.46 17.62 11.16
C GLU A 126 -27.89 16.63 12.19
N LEU A 127 -28.40 15.39 12.24
CA LEU A 127 -27.86 14.34 13.10
C LEU A 127 -26.44 13.92 12.69
N GLU A 128 -26.14 13.86 11.40
CA GLU A 128 -24.80 13.55 10.88
C GLU A 128 -23.77 14.60 11.33
N SER A 129 -24.13 15.89 11.19
CA SER A 129 -23.31 17.00 11.69
C SER A 129 -23.09 16.92 13.20
N LEU A 130 -24.14 16.56 13.95
CA LEU A 130 -24.08 16.39 15.39
C LEU A 130 -23.17 15.21 15.79
N LEU A 131 -23.25 14.08 15.08
CA LEU A 131 -22.37 12.92 15.26
C LEU A 131 -20.91 13.29 15.05
N ALA A 132 -20.59 13.96 13.93
CA ALA A 132 -19.21 14.35 13.63
C ALA A 132 -18.61 15.25 14.72
N ARG A 133 -19.42 16.16 15.27
CA ARG A 133 -19.01 17.07 16.37
C ARG A 133 -18.80 16.32 17.67
N LEU A 134 -19.68 15.39 17.96
CA LEU A 134 -19.62 14.56 19.15
C LEU A 134 -18.42 13.61 19.11
N GLU A 135 -18.16 13.01 17.94
CA GLU A 135 -16.98 12.18 17.67
C GLU A 135 -15.69 12.98 17.82
N GLY A 136 -15.64 14.19 17.26
CA GLY A 136 -14.53 15.12 17.45
C GLY A 136 -14.29 15.47 18.92
N ARG A 137 -15.34 15.79 19.69
CA ARG A 137 -15.17 16.09 21.12
C ARG A 137 -14.77 14.85 21.94
N GLY A 138 -15.35 13.69 21.64
CA GLY A 138 -14.98 12.43 22.28
C GLY A 138 -13.52 12.11 22.06
N TYR A 139 -13.07 12.24 20.81
CA TYR A 139 -11.67 12.14 20.44
C TYR A 139 -10.78 13.11 21.20
N ASP A 140 -11.21 14.37 21.34
CA ASP A 140 -10.46 15.36 22.10
C ASP A 140 -10.25 14.95 23.55
N LEU A 141 -11.33 14.55 24.23
CA LEU A 141 -11.27 14.08 25.62
C LEU A 141 -10.40 12.84 25.78
N LEU A 142 -10.42 11.92 24.81
CA LEU A 142 -9.58 10.72 24.83
C LEU A 142 -8.10 11.08 24.76
N LEU A 143 -7.72 11.92 23.80
CA LEU A 143 -6.34 12.35 23.66
C LEU A 143 -5.88 13.14 24.89
N GLU A 144 -6.72 14.02 25.44
CA GLU A 144 -6.42 14.75 26.67
C GLU A 144 -6.20 13.80 27.86
N SER A 145 -7.07 12.79 28.03
CA SER A 145 -6.96 11.81 29.12
C SER A 145 -5.69 10.96 29.07
N GLN A 146 -5.11 10.79 27.88
CA GLN A 146 -3.89 10.01 27.64
C GLN A 146 -2.65 10.89 27.43
N ASN A 147 -2.76 12.22 27.61
CA ASN A 147 -1.69 13.17 27.30
C ASN A 147 -1.14 13.03 25.86
N ALA A 148 -2.02 12.75 24.91
CA ALA A 148 -1.70 12.40 23.53
C ALA A 148 -2.20 13.45 22.51
N ALA A 149 -2.26 14.73 22.91
CA ALA A 149 -2.71 15.81 22.02
C ALA A 149 -1.88 15.93 20.73
N TRP A 150 -0.62 15.48 20.77
CA TRP A 150 0.30 15.43 19.62
C TRP A 150 -0.22 14.65 18.42
N VAL A 151 -1.18 13.75 18.62
CA VAL A 151 -1.79 12.98 17.53
C VAL A 151 -2.42 13.92 16.48
N ARG A 152 -2.95 15.07 16.91
CA ARG A 152 -3.58 16.05 16.00
C ARG A 152 -2.58 16.78 15.12
N ASP A 153 -1.34 16.90 15.57
CA ASP A 153 -0.29 17.64 14.86
C ASP A 153 0.32 16.83 13.70
N GLN A 154 -0.05 15.55 13.55
CA GLN A 154 0.46 14.66 12.52
C GLN A 154 -0.36 14.71 11.21
N GLU A 155 -0.50 15.89 10.59
CA GLU A 155 -0.89 15.96 9.18
C GLU A 155 0.32 15.63 8.29
N VAL A 156 0.37 14.41 7.78
CA VAL A 156 1.43 13.98 6.87
C VAL A 156 0.98 14.19 5.42
N SER A 157 1.65 15.10 4.71
CA SER A 157 1.51 15.24 3.26
C SER A 157 2.10 14.01 2.56
N PHE A 158 1.26 13.17 1.95
CA PHE A 158 1.73 12.03 1.18
C PHE A 158 1.88 12.37 -0.30
N SER A 159 3.03 12.01 -0.86
CA SER A 159 3.24 11.91 -2.31
C SER A 159 3.04 10.44 -2.66
N ASP A 160 1.86 10.08 -3.16
CA ASP A 160 1.58 8.71 -3.57
C ASP A 160 2.46 8.29 -4.75
N CYS A 161 2.90 7.04 -4.71
CA CYS A 161 3.61 6.36 -5.80
C CYS A 161 2.65 5.39 -6.51
N SER A 162 1.38 5.79 -6.68
CA SER A 162 0.25 4.95 -7.10
C SER A 162 0.29 4.50 -8.57
N GLU A 163 1.31 4.86 -9.34
CA GLU A 163 1.44 4.54 -10.78
C GLU A 163 1.54 3.01 -11.08
N HIS A 164 1.45 2.10 -10.11
CA HIS A 164 1.56 0.63 -10.32
C HIS A 164 0.38 -0.21 -9.80
N ARG A 165 -0.70 0.40 -9.29
CA ARG A 165 -1.98 -0.29 -9.17
C ARG A 165 -2.87 0.25 -10.26
N GLY A 166 -3.11 -0.56 -11.30
CA GLY A 166 -3.88 -0.15 -12.46
C GLY A 166 -5.22 0.45 -12.04
N ASP A 167 -5.39 1.74 -12.31
CA ASP A 167 -6.69 2.38 -12.29
C ASP A 167 -7.53 1.73 -13.39
N VAL A 168 -8.37 0.78 -13.00
CA VAL A 168 -9.40 0.22 -13.89
C VAL A 168 -10.70 0.90 -13.47
N GLU A 169 -11.08 1.92 -14.24
CA GLU A 169 -12.45 2.45 -14.24
C GLU A 169 -13.43 1.27 -14.33
N SER A 170 -14.18 1.06 -13.26
CA SER A 170 -15.16 -0.02 -13.18
C SER A 170 -16.39 0.41 -13.99
N THR A 171 -16.45 0.00 -15.25
CA THR A 171 -17.72 0.03 -16.00
C THR A 171 -18.69 -0.97 -15.35
N PRO A 172 -19.93 -0.58 -15.00
CA PRO A 172 -20.91 -1.51 -14.45
C PRO A 172 -21.24 -2.61 -15.47
N GLN A 173 -21.00 -3.88 -15.13
CA GLN A 173 -21.55 -5.00 -15.89
C GLN A 173 -22.99 -5.25 -15.44
N GLU A 174 -23.91 -5.28 -16.41
CA GLU A 174 -25.30 -5.66 -16.22
C GLU A 174 -25.41 -7.14 -15.81
N PRO A 175 -26.29 -7.49 -14.85
CA PRO A 175 -26.51 -8.88 -14.45
C PRO A 175 -27.20 -9.67 -15.57
N THR A 176 -26.71 -10.88 -15.84
CA THR A 176 -27.29 -11.81 -16.81
C THR A 176 -28.62 -12.40 -16.31
N ASP A 177 -29.64 -12.27 -17.17
CA ASP A 177 -31.04 -12.67 -17.05
C ASP A 177 -31.28 -14.19 -16.89
N ALA A 178 -30.97 -14.80 -15.74
CA ALA A 178 -31.44 -16.16 -15.45
C ALA A 178 -31.41 -16.56 -13.98
N SER A 179 -32.28 -15.98 -13.13
CA SER A 179 -32.86 -16.68 -11.94
C SER A 179 -33.70 -15.75 -11.03
N LEU A 180 -34.86 -15.26 -11.50
CA LEU A 180 -35.80 -14.55 -10.64
C LEU A 180 -37.25 -15.02 -10.86
N GLN A 181 -37.60 -16.11 -10.17
CA GLN A 181 -38.97 -16.55 -9.96
C GLN A 181 -39.21 -16.68 -8.45
N ASN A 182 -39.43 -15.55 -7.76
CA ASN A 182 -40.30 -15.38 -6.58
C ASN A 182 -40.30 -13.89 -6.21
N LEU A 183 -41.47 -13.36 -5.82
CA LEU A 183 -41.77 -11.91 -5.88
C LEU A 183 -42.29 -11.34 -4.54
N ASP A 184 -41.95 -11.99 -3.44
CA ASP A 184 -42.03 -11.42 -2.09
C ASP A 184 -40.68 -10.81 -1.63
N ASP A 185 -39.64 -10.86 -2.48
CA ASP A 185 -38.23 -10.67 -2.11
C ASP A 185 -37.65 -9.25 -2.36
N LEU A 186 -38.42 -8.28 -2.87
CA LEU A 186 -37.83 -6.98 -3.26
C LEU A 186 -37.55 -6.01 -2.09
N ASP A 187 -38.29 -6.14 -0.98
CA ASP A 187 -38.06 -5.38 0.27
C ASP A 187 -36.94 -6.00 1.11
N LEU A 188 -36.79 -7.32 1.00
CA LEU A 188 -35.57 -8.01 1.37
C LEU A 188 -34.43 -7.51 0.49
N GLU A 189 -34.56 -7.37 -0.83
CA GLU A 189 -33.43 -7.02 -1.70
C GLU A 189 -32.72 -5.71 -1.38
N LEU A 190 -33.37 -4.58 -1.06
CA LEU A 190 -32.60 -3.33 -0.81
C LEU A 190 -31.93 -3.33 0.58
N THR A 191 -32.64 -3.83 1.59
CA THR A 191 -32.08 -4.00 2.95
C THR A 191 -31.01 -5.07 2.93
N ALA A 192 -31.25 -6.18 2.24
CA ALA A 192 -30.28 -7.23 1.98
C ALA A 192 -29.14 -6.73 1.10
N LEU A 193 -29.33 -5.80 0.14
CA LEU A 193 -28.24 -5.22 -0.66
C LEU A 193 -27.35 -4.35 0.22
N GLN A 194 -27.91 -3.61 1.19
CA GLN A 194 -27.13 -2.84 2.15
C GLN A 194 -26.46 -3.72 3.20
N GLU A 195 -27.16 -4.69 3.76
CA GLU A 195 -26.60 -5.70 4.65
C GLU A 195 -25.53 -6.51 3.92
N THR A 196 -25.74 -6.83 2.64
CA THR A 196 -24.77 -7.47 1.75
C THR A 196 -23.59 -6.53 1.49
N ALA A 197 -23.81 -5.24 1.27
CA ALA A 197 -22.73 -4.27 1.08
C ALA A 197 -21.87 -4.11 2.34
N VAL A 198 -22.49 -4.03 3.53
CA VAL A 198 -21.80 -4.00 4.82
C VAL A 198 -20.99 -5.30 4.99
N LEU A 199 -21.64 -6.46 4.82
CA LEU A 199 -20.97 -7.76 4.89
C LEU A 199 -19.83 -7.85 3.88
N PHE A 200 -20.00 -7.30 2.68
CA PHE A 200 -19.00 -7.33 1.61
C PHE A 200 -17.77 -6.51 1.99
N VAL A 201 -17.95 -5.26 2.43
CA VAL A 201 -16.86 -4.41 2.91
C VAL A 201 -16.09 -5.09 4.05
N TRP A 202 -16.80 -5.62 5.05
CA TRP A 202 -16.14 -6.28 6.18
C TRP A 202 -15.44 -7.58 5.81
N LYS A 203 -15.98 -8.34 4.84
CA LYS A 203 -15.26 -9.47 4.23
C LYS A 203 -14.00 -9.00 3.52
N ARG A 204 -14.02 -7.89 2.76
CA ARG A 204 -12.83 -7.31 2.13
C ARG A 204 -11.79 -6.86 3.15
N VAL A 205 -12.20 -6.21 4.24
CA VAL A 205 -11.31 -5.84 5.35
C VAL A 205 -10.61 -7.08 5.92
N ARG A 206 -11.37 -8.11 6.27
CA ARG A 206 -10.83 -9.38 6.80
C ARG A 206 -9.90 -10.09 5.81
N TYR A 207 -10.25 -10.01 4.53
CA TYR A 207 -9.44 -10.51 3.42
C TYR A 207 -8.08 -9.79 3.37
N TYR A 208 -8.07 -8.45 3.33
CA TYR A 208 -6.81 -7.69 3.30
C TYR A 208 -5.93 -8.01 4.49
N ILE A 209 -6.51 -8.10 5.68
CA ILE A 209 -5.78 -8.50 6.90
C ILE A 209 -5.15 -9.89 6.75
N ALA A 210 -5.88 -10.87 6.21
CA ALA A 210 -5.36 -12.22 5.98
C ALA A 210 -4.18 -12.23 4.99
N THR A 211 -4.18 -11.35 3.98
CA THR A 211 -3.05 -11.26 3.01
C THR A 211 -1.73 -10.78 3.65
N PHE A 212 -1.79 -10.17 4.84
CA PHE A 212 -0.60 -9.71 5.55
C PHE A 212 0.03 -10.78 6.44
N MET A 213 -0.65 -11.91 6.65
CA MET A 213 -0.23 -12.91 7.63
C MET A 213 0.89 -13.81 7.12
N LEU A 214 1.77 -14.21 8.05
CA LEU A 214 2.76 -15.26 7.85
C LEU A 214 2.12 -16.64 8.02
N PRO A 215 2.80 -17.72 7.57
CA PRO A 215 2.40 -19.07 7.89
C PRO A 215 2.35 -19.34 9.39
N THR A 216 1.40 -20.13 9.86
CA THR A 216 1.30 -20.49 11.29
C THR A 216 2.49 -21.33 11.78
N SER A 217 3.24 -21.93 10.85
CA SER A 217 4.51 -22.62 11.12
C SER A 217 5.68 -21.69 11.38
N SER A 218 5.60 -20.41 11.00
CA SER A 218 6.64 -19.41 11.26
C SER A 218 6.70 -19.02 12.73
N ARG A 219 7.90 -18.90 13.30
CA ARG A 219 8.07 -18.39 14.68
C ARG A 219 7.60 -16.95 14.83
N PHE A 220 7.57 -16.20 13.73
CA PHE A 220 7.18 -14.79 13.68
C PHE A 220 5.68 -14.60 13.44
N TYR A 221 4.86 -15.66 13.44
CA TYR A 221 3.42 -15.57 13.22
C TYR A 221 2.72 -14.64 14.24
N GLU A 222 2.92 -14.87 15.53
CA GLU A 222 2.27 -14.05 16.58
C GLU A 222 2.84 -12.63 16.64
N GLU A 223 4.10 -12.45 16.25
CA GLU A 223 4.71 -11.13 16.09
C GLU A 223 4.07 -10.37 14.92
N ARG A 224 3.96 -11.01 13.75
CA ARG A 224 3.24 -10.48 12.59
C ARG A 224 1.82 -10.07 12.94
N LYS A 225 1.11 -10.94 13.65
CA LYS A 225 -0.27 -10.70 14.09
C LYS A 225 -0.35 -9.42 14.93
N ARG A 226 0.57 -9.25 15.89
CA ARG A 226 0.68 -8.03 16.71
C ARG A 226 1.01 -6.79 15.86
N VAL A 227 1.90 -6.90 14.87
CA VAL A 227 2.23 -5.79 13.95
C VAL A 227 1.00 -5.37 13.13
N VAL A 228 0.23 -6.33 12.61
CA VAL A 228 -1.00 -6.05 11.86
C VAL A 228 -2.04 -5.38 12.77
N TRP A 229 -2.19 -5.81 14.02
CA TRP A 229 -3.05 -5.16 15.01
C TRP A 229 -2.59 -3.74 15.37
N ALA A 230 -1.28 -3.52 15.53
CA ALA A 230 -0.72 -2.19 15.74
C ALA A 230 -0.99 -1.27 14.54
N LEU A 231 -0.89 -1.78 13.32
CA LEU A 231 -1.25 -1.05 12.11
C LEU A 231 -2.74 -0.65 12.09
N ILE A 232 -3.65 -1.56 12.45
CA ILE A 232 -5.08 -1.25 12.53
C ILE A 232 -5.36 -0.20 13.61
N CYS A 233 -4.73 -0.33 14.77
CA CYS A 233 -4.79 0.71 15.81
C CYS A 233 -4.24 2.05 15.31
N ARG A 234 -3.20 2.03 14.46
CA ARG A 234 -2.66 3.23 13.80
C ARG A 234 -3.63 3.88 12.81
N ILE A 235 -4.49 3.09 12.17
CA ILE A 235 -5.56 3.62 11.33
C ILE A 235 -6.66 4.23 12.21
N ILE A 236 -7.03 3.54 13.29
CA ILE A 236 -8.11 3.94 14.21
C ILE A 236 -7.79 5.26 14.92
N TYR A 237 -6.59 5.43 15.51
CA TYR A 237 -6.30 6.61 16.34
C TYR A 237 -6.23 7.92 15.55
N LYS A 238 -6.18 7.87 14.22
CA LYS A 238 -6.17 9.06 13.35
C LYS A 238 -7.56 9.50 12.92
N ASP A 239 -8.58 8.68 13.16
CA ASP A 239 -9.96 8.96 12.77
C ASP A 239 -10.83 9.09 14.02
N PRO A 240 -11.44 10.27 14.27
CA PRO A 240 -12.28 10.49 15.45
C PRO A 240 -13.46 9.51 15.58
N LYS A 241 -14.07 9.13 14.45
CA LYS A 241 -15.20 8.18 14.42
C LYS A 241 -14.73 6.79 14.84
N LEU A 242 -13.64 6.31 14.24
CA LEU A 242 -13.08 5.00 14.57
C LEU A 242 -12.57 4.94 16.01
N MET A 243 -11.88 5.98 16.47
CA MET A 243 -11.33 6.02 17.82
C MET A 243 -12.42 6.00 18.88
N LEU A 244 -13.51 6.76 18.69
CA LEU A 244 -14.64 6.74 19.64
C LEU A 244 -15.34 5.37 19.64
N LEU A 245 -15.54 4.78 18.46
CA LEU A 245 -16.15 3.45 18.29
C LEU A 245 -15.30 2.35 18.94
N ALA A 246 -13.97 2.42 18.78
CA ALA A 246 -13.01 1.46 19.34
C ALA A 246 -13.07 1.37 20.87
N LEU A 247 -13.55 2.41 21.57
CA LEU A 247 -13.70 2.36 23.03
C LEU A 247 -14.72 1.35 23.53
N ASN A 248 -15.56 0.79 22.65
CA ASN A 248 -16.55 -0.22 23.00
C ASN A 248 -15.98 -1.64 22.95
N TYR A 249 -14.68 -1.78 22.68
CA TYR A 249 -14.00 -3.06 22.54
C TYR A 249 -12.71 -3.07 23.36
N GLU A 250 -12.32 -4.26 23.80
CA GLU A 250 -11.08 -4.45 24.56
C GLU A 250 -9.87 -4.59 23.63
N ASP A 251 -10.05 -5.26 22.49
CA ASP A 251 -8.99 -5.61 21.55
C ASP A 251 -9.42 -5.50 20.07
N VAL A 252 -8.44 -5.61 19.18
CA VAL A 252 -8.66 -5.55 17.72
C VAL A 252 -9.52 -6.71 17.19
N PRO A 253 -9.32 -7.97 17.60
CA PRO A 253 -10.18 -9.07 17.17
C PRO A 253 -11.67 -8.87 17.51
N SER A 254 -11.98 -8.35 18.71
CA SER A 254 -13.35 -8.06 19.13
C SER A 254 -13.95 -6.92 18.30
N PHE A 255 -13.16 -5.87 18.03
CA PHE A 255 -13.58 -4.78 17.13
C PHE A 255 -13.89 -5.31 15.73
N LEU A 256 -13.02 -6.12 15.11
CA LEU A 256 -13.21 -6.60 13.74
C LEU A 256 -14.27 -7.71 13.58
N SER A 257 -14.63 -8.36 14.68
CA SER A 257 -15.62 -9.43 14.70
C SER A 257 -17.06 -8.92 14.85
N ASP A 258 -17.26 -7.66 15.24
CA ASP A 258 -18.60 -7.12 15.51
C ASP A 258 -19.42 -6.96 14.21
N PRO A 259 -20.57 -7.67 14.08
CA PRO A 259 -21.45 -7.51 12.93
C PRO A 259 -22.23 -6.18 12.93
N GLY A 260 -22.21 -5.43 14.04
CA GLY A 260 -22.93 -4.17 14.21
C GLY A 260 -22.27 -2.96 13.57
N HIS A 261 -21.07 -3.11 12.98
CA HIS A 261 -20.40 -2.01 12.30
C HIS A 261 -21.10 -1.57 11.03
N ASP A 262 -21.12 -0.25 10.80
CA ASP A 262 -21.71 0.34 9.60
C ASP A 262 -20.77 0.25 8.37
N PHE A 263 -21.34 0.47 7.18
CA PHE A 263 -20.62 0.46 5.90
C PHE A 263 -19.47 1.47 5.89
N ASP A 264 -19.71 2.71 6.34
CA ASP A 264 -18.73 3.80 6.33
C ASP A 264 -17.50 3.49 7.18
N THR A 265 -17.69 2.83 8.33
CA THR A 265 -16.61 2.36 9.21
C THR A 265 -15.73 1.34 8.49
N GLY A 266 -16.37 0.35 7.86
CA GLY A 266 -15.66 -0.67 7.08
C GLY A 266 -14.94 -0.08 5.87
N ASP A 267 -15.58 0.83 5.14
CA ASP A 267 -15.04 1.44 3.92
C ASP A 267 -13.83 2.33 4.23
N LYS A 268 -13.91 3.12 5.31
CA LYS A 268 -12.75 3.89 5.80
C LYS A 268 -11.58 3.00 6.18
N LEU A 269 -11.84 1.91 6.91
CA LEU A 269 -10.80 0.97 7.30
C LEU A 269 -10.19 0.28 6.08
N GLU A 270 -11.02 -0.18 5.14
CA GLU A 270 -10.58 -0.80 3.89
C GLU A 270 -9.70 0.14 3.08
N ASN A 271 -10.17 1.37 2.80
CA ASN A 271 -9.42 2.37 2.03
C ASN A 271 -8.04 2.63 2.65
N ARG A 272 -7.93 2.63 3.98
CA ARG A 272 -6.65 2.80 4.68
C ARG A 272 -5.76 1.56 4.62
N LEU A 273 -6.33 0.36 4.65
CA LEU A 273 -5.59 -0.91 4.49
C LEU A 273 -5.08 -1.09 3.06
N VAL A 274 -5.81 -0.59 2.06
CA VAL A 274 -5.33 -0.57 0.66
C VAL A 274 -4.14 0.38 0.51
N HIS A 275 -4.17 1.53 1.20
CA HIS A 275 -3.20 2.62 1.05
C HIS A 275 -2.34 2.89 2.30
N ILE A 276 -1.84 1.85 2.99
CA ILE A 276 -1.00 1.93 4.24
C ILE A 276 0.31 2.75 4.12
N PRO A 277 0.43 4.02 4.51
CA PRO A 277 1.66 4.77 4.23
C PRO A 277 2.94 4.08 4.77
N PRO A 278 4.08 4.07 4.04
CA PRO A 278 5.27 3.34 4.47
C PRO A 278 5.73 3.71 5.88
N GLY A 279 5.58 4.98 6.26
CA GLY A 279 5.87 5.46 7.60
C GLY A 279 4.97 4.85 8.66
N GLU A 280 3.70 4.62 8.38
CA GLU A 280 2.78 3.93 9.29
C GLU A 280 3.09 2.45 9.41
N ALA A 281 3.42 1.77 8.31
CA ALA A 281 3.86 0.38 8.35
C ALA A 281 5.12 0.24 9.22
N ARG A 282 6.12 1.10 9.00
CA ARG A 282 7.35 1.10 9.82
C ARG A 282 7.05 1.41 11.29
N ALA A 283 6.19 2.39 11.56
CA ALA A 283 5.88 2.77 12.92
C ALA A 283 5.05 1.71 13.66
N ALA A 284 4.17 0.97 12.96
CA ALA A 284 3.47 -0.19 13.53
C ALA A 284 4.44 -1.32 13.92
N ILE A 285 5.47 -1.54 13.10
CA ILE A 285 6.55 -2.50 13.40
C ILE A 285 7.34 -2.03 14.62
N ASP A 286 7.72 -0.75 14.65
CA ASP A 286 8.43 -0.14 15.79
C ASP A 286 7.61 -0.23 17.07
N ASP A 287 6.30 0.03 17.04
CA ASP A 287 5.41 -0.05 18.21
C ASP A 287 5.43 -1.45 18.87
N VAL A 288 5.64 -2.51 18.09
CA VAL A 288 5.64 -3.91 18.57
C VAL A 288 7.03 -4.41 18.93
N LEU A 289 8.04 -4.09 18.13
CA LEU A 289 9.40 -4.63 18.28
C LEU A 289 10.29 -3.78 19.17
N ARG A 290 9.92 -2.52 19.43
CA ARG A 290 10.73 -1.67 20.31
C ARG A 290 10.78 -2.26 21.72
N PRO A 291 11.93 -2.16 22.40
CA PRO A 291 12.03 -2.48 23.81
C PRO A 291 11.04 -1.66 24.63
N ALA A 292 10.56 -2.23 25.74
CA ALA A 292 9.69 -1.51 26.67
C ALA A 292 10.39 -0.22 27.15
N ASP A 293 9.80 0.92 26.80
CA ASP A 293 10.27 2.24 27.22
C ASP A 293 9.11 3.00 27.86
N GLU A 294 9.24 3.28 29.15
CA GLU A 294 8.26 4.02 29.93
C GLU A 294 8.33 5.54 29.71
N ARG A 295 9.41 6.05 29.08
CA ARG A 295 9.64 7.49 28.91
C ARG A 295 9.05 8.05 27.61
N SER A 296 8.85 7.19 26.62
CA SER A 296 8.30 7.62 25.33
C SER A 296 6.82 8.01 25.45
N GLU A 297 6.43 9.10 24.79
CA GLU A 297 5.02 9.49 24.66
C GLU A 297 4.27 8.47 23.79
N TYR A 298 3.14 7.97 24.26
CA TYR A 298 2.29 7.03 23.54
C TYR A 298 0.80 7.29 23.76
N VAL A 299 -0.03 6.73 22.88
CA VAL A 299 -1.48 6.59 23.06
C VAL A 299 -1.83 5.10 23.07
N THR A 300 -2.77 4.69 23.89
CA THR A 300 -3.26 3.31 23.96
C THR A 300 -4.59 3.19 23.19
N VAL A 301 -4.65 2.22 22.29
CA VAL A 301 -5.82 1.92 21.46
C VAL A 301 -6.01 0.41 21.43
N LEU A 302 -7.19 -0.08 21.84
CA LEU A 302 -7.51 -1.52 21.87
C LEU A 302 -6.41 -2.37 22.54
N GLY A 303 -5.89 -1.86 23.67
CA GLY A 303 -4.83 -2.50 24.45
C GLY A 303 -3.40 -2.32 23.91
N ILE A 304 -3.21 -1.70 22.74
CA ILE A 304 -1.90 -1.54 22.10
C ILE A 304 -1.37 -0.12 22.31
N ARG A 305 -0.08 0.00 22.68
CA ARG A 305 0.62 1.29 22.80
C ARG A 305 1.16 1.72 21.43
N LEU A 306 0.74 2.89 20.98
CA LEU A 306 1.19 3.54 19.75
C LEU A 306 2.04 4.74 20.10
N TYR A 307 3.29 4.75 19.67
CA TYR A 307 4.26 5.75 20.09
C TYR A 307 4.29 6.95 19.14
N LYS A 308 4.52 8.13 19.72
CA LYS A 308 4.63 9.41 18.99
C LYS A 308 5.82 9.43 18.04
N ALA A 309 6.96 8.98 18.53
CA ALA A 309 8.24 9.01 17.84
C ALA A 309 8.76 7.60 17.64
N ALA A 310 9.41 7.37 16.49
CA ALA A 310 10.16 6.15 16.25
C ALA A 310 11.24 5.97 17.32
N SER A 311 11.51 4.73 17.71
CA SER A 311 12.55 4.39 18.69
C SER A 311 13.95 4.86 18.30
N GLY A 312 14.18 5.07 17.00
CA GLY A 312 15.50 5.37 16.44
C GLY A 312 16.44 4.16 16.39
N LEU A 313 15.96 2.98 16.80
CA LEU A 313 16.69 1.73 16.69
C LEU A 313 16.67 1.24 15.24
N SER A 314 17.76 0.59 14.83
CA SER A 314 17.79 -0.13 13.57
C SER A 314 16.82 -1.30 13.63
N MET A 315 16.04 -1.50 12.58
CA MET A 315 15.18 -2.68 12.47
C MET A 315 16.02 -3.95 12.37
N SER A 316 15.55 -5.02 13.02
CA SER A 316 16.06 -6.38 12.83
C SER A 316 15.84 -6.84 11.39
N LEU A 317 16.50 -7.93 10.97
CA LEU A 317 16.35 -8.39 9.59
C LEU A 317 14.93 -8.92 9.35
N HIS A 318 14.36 -9.71 10.28
CA HIS A 318 12.99 -10.23 10.16
C HIS A 318 11.91 -9.13 10.14
N ALA A 319 12.17 -7.97 10.74
CA ALA A 319 11.27 -6.82 10.69
C ALA A 319 11.05 -6.29 9.27
N TRP A 320 12.02 -6.46 8.36
CA TRP A 320 11.81 -6.17 6.94
C TRP A 320 10.79 -7.13 6.32
N GLY A 321 10.75 -8.37 6.77
CA GLY A 321 9.64 -9.27 6.47
C GLY A 321 8.30 -8.64 6.79
N HIS A 322 8.22 -7.99 7.95
CA HIS A 322 7.02 -7.26 8.34
C HIS A 322 6.59 -6.21 7.33
N ILE A 323 7.53 -5.33 6.95
CA ILE A 323 7.22 -4.23 6.04
C ILE A 323 6.89 -4.72 4.63
N PHE A 324 7.55 -5.78 4.13
CA PHE A 324 7.31 -6.33 2.79
C PHE A 324 5.94 -6.99 2.62
N ALA A 325 5.32 -7.50 3.69
CA ALA A 325 3.95 -8.01 3.57
C ALA A 325 2.91 -6.88 3.61
N LEU A 326 3.17 -5.81 4.35
CA LEU A 326 2.27 -4.64 4.42
C LEU A 326 2.40 -3.76 3.17
N ARG A 327 3.56 -3.75 2.51
CA ARG A 327 3.87 -2.91 1.34
C ARG A 327 4.73 -3.63 0.31
N VAL A 328 4.39 -3.42 -0.97
CA VAL A 328 4.97 -4.19 -2.09
C VAL A 328 6.08 -3.43 -2.83
N CYS A 329 6.10 -2.10 -2.75
CA CYS A 329 6.98 -1.23 -3.52
C CYS A 329 8.32 -0.98 -2.79
N LEU A 330 9.45 -1.46 -3.34
CA LEU A 330 10.79 -1.27 -2.75
C LEU A 330 11.18 0.20 -2.63
N GLY A 331 10.80 1.05 -3.60
CA GLY A 331 11.04 2.49 -3.52
C GLY A 331 10.36 3.14 -2.31
N CYS A 332 9.16 2.68 -1.99
CA CYS A 332 8.37 3.14 -0.84
C CYS A 332 8.99 2.65 0.47
N ILE A 333 9.45 1.40 0.53
CA ILE A 333 10.14 0.85 1.71
C ILE A 333 11.49 1.57 1.92
N ARG A 334 12.26 1.81 0.85
CA ARG A 334 13.50 2.59 0.91
C ARG A 334 13.30 4.00 1.44
N SER A 335 12.16 4.63 1.14
CA SER A 335 11.84 5.99 1.61
C SER A 335 11.71 6.10 3.15
N VAL A 336 11.56 4.98 3.85
CA VAL A 336 11.49 4.93 5.32
C VAL A 336 12.72 4.33 5.97
N CYS A 337 13.75 3.98 5.19
CA CYS A 337 15.06 3.65 5.72
C CYS A 337 15.72 4.94 6.23
N THR A 338 16.30 4.87 7.43
CA THR A 338 16.93 6.02 8.09
C THR A 338 18.45 6.05 7.89
N SER A 339 19.05 4.92 7.50
CA SER A 339 20.48 4.78 7.24
C SER A 339 20.75 3.88 6.02
N VAL A 340 22.02 3.82 5.58
CA VAL A 340 22.43 2.93 4.49
C VAL A 340 22.44 1.48 4.94
N GLU A 341 22.77 1.22 6.21
CA GLU A 341 22.71 -0.11 6.81
C GLU A 341 21.30 -0.69 6.72
N GLU A 342 20.29 0.10 7.09
CA GLU A 342 18.89 -0.32 6.97
C GLU A 342 18.49 -0.64 5.53
N MET A 343 19.00 0.12 4.55
CA MET A 343 18.73 -0.18 3.15
C MET A 343 19.41 -1.47 2.70
N ILE A 344 20.65 -1.69 3.12
CA ILE A 344 21.38 -2.94 2.84
C ILE A 344 20.61 -4.12 3.41
N GLU A 345 20.20 -4.07 4.68
CA GLU A 345 19.42 -5.13 5.33
C GLU A 345 18.06 -5.35 4.64
N CYS A 346 17.35 -4.27 4.31
CA CYS A 346 16.10 -4.33 3.54
C CYS A 346 16.28 -5.06 2.21
N GLN A 347 17.31 -4.70 1.44
CA GLN A 347 17.57 -5.31 0.14
C GLN A 347 18.06 -6.76 0.26
N ARG A 348 18.88 -7.06 1.27
CA ARG A 348 19.30 -8.42 1.61
C ARG A 348 18.09 -9.29 1.92
N TYR A 349 17.20 -8.84 2.80
CA TYR A 349 15.97 -9.57 3.12
C TYR A 349 15.17 -9.88 1.85
N ALA A 350 14.92 -8.86 1.02
CA ALA A 350 14.17 -9.02 -0.20
C ALA A 350 14.80 -10.01 -1.19
N LEU A 351 16.13 -10.00 -1.31
CA LEU A 351 16.85 -10.96 -2.15
C LEU A 351 16.76 -12.37 -1.57
N PHE A 352 17.08 -12.56 -0.29
CA PHE A 352 17.01 -13.87 0.36
C PHE A 352 15.64 -14.51 0.22
N THR A 353 14.58 -13.76 0.51
CA THR A 353 13.19 -14.23 0.48
C THR A 353 12.55 -14.22 -0.91
N GLY A 354 13.23 -13.70 -1.93
CA GLY A 354 12.66 -13.54 -3.27
C GLY A 354 11.45 -12.63 -3.33
N SER A 355 11.37 -11.64 -2.43
CA SER A 355 10.26 -10.67 -2.37
C SER A 355 10.13 -9.90 -3.69
N ALA A 356 8.89 -9.55 -4.05
CA ALA A 356 8.44 -9.10 -5.37
C ALA A 356 9.23 -7.98 -6.10
N PRO A 357 9.87 -6.97 -5.46
CA PRO A 357 10.45 -5.85 -6.22
C PRO A 357 11.65 -6.17 -7.11
N PHE A 358 12.18 -7.40 -7.08
CA PHE A 358 13.28 -7.84 -7.95
C PHE A 358 12.83 -8.68 -9.14
N ARG A 359 11.52 -8.83 -9.37
CA ARG A 359 10.98 -9.56 -10.53
C ARG A 359 10.55 -8.60 -11.64
N ASP A 360 11.25 -8.65 -12.76
CA ASP A 360 10.76 -8.15 -14.05
C ASP A 360 9.71 -9.17 -14.56
N PRO A 361 8.40 -8.82 -14.63
CA PRO A 361 7.34 -9.74 -15.04
C PRO A 361 7.56 -10.33 -16.44
N GLY A 362 8.40 -9.70 -17.27
CA GLY A 362 8.62 -10.07 -18.67
C GLY A 362 9.84 -10.97 -18.92
N ARG A 363 10.66 -11.32 -17.92
CA ARG A 363 11.85 -12.16 -18.14
C ARG A 363 11.73 -13.52 -17.46
N PRO A 364 11.66 -14.63 -18.23
CA PRO A 364 11.78 -15.96 -17.63
C PRO A 364 13.16 -16.10 -16.98
N ASN A 365 13.17 -16.41 -15.67
CA ASN A 365 14.36 -16.72 -14.88
C ASN A 365 15.20 -17.81 -15.57
N LYS A 366 16.27 -17.41 -16.25
CA LYS A 366 17.31 -18.34 -16.73
C LYS A 366 18.59 -18.27 -15.90
N ASP A 367 18.81 -17.18 -15.16
CA ASP A 367 19.94 -17.03 -14.24
C ASP A 367 19.44 -17.01 -12.78
N PRO A 368 20.02 -17.78 -11.86
CA PRO A 368 19.50 -17.94 -10.50
C PRO A 368 19.67 -16.70 -9.62
N ILE A 369 20.63 -15.82 -9.91
CA ILE A 369 20.85 -14.52 -9.25
C ILE A 369 21.48 -13.56 -10.27
N PRO A 370 20.85 -12.43 -10.64
CA PRO A 370 21.46 -11.46 -11.54
C PRO A 370 22.70 -10.84 -10.91
N ALA A 371 23.70 -10.47 -11.72
CA ALA A 371 24.97 -9.89 -11.24
C ALA A 371 24.75 -8.66 -10.33
N SER A 372 23.71 -7.86 -10.59
CA SER A 372 23.28 -6.74 -9.74
C SER A 372 22.84 -7.15 -8.32
N ALA A 373 22.25 -8.33 -8.17
CA ALA A 373 21.87 -8.87 -6.85
C ALA A 373 23.10 -9.29 -6.05
N VAL A 374 24.17 -9.77 -6.70
CA VAL A 374 25.45 -10.05 -6.02
C VAL A 374 26.02 -8.79 -5.36
N LEU A 375 26.06 -7.67 -6.10
CA LEU A 375 26.50 -6.39 -5.57
C LEU A 375 25.66 -5.95 -4.36
N THR A 376 24.34 -6.11 -4.48
CA THR A 376 23.38 -5.73 -3.44
C THR A 376 23.56 -6.57 -2.16
N ILE A 377 23.72 -7.89 -2.28
CA ILE A 377 23.96 -8.79 -1.15
C ILE A 377 25.27 -8.43 -0.43
N CYS A 378 26.30 -8.02 -1.19
CA CYS A 378 27.57 -7.54 -0.65
C CYS A 378 27.50 -6.15 0.03
N GLY A 379 26.32 -5.53 0.10
CA GLY A 379 26.11 -4.26 0.79
C GLY A 379 26.27 -3.01 -0.08
N LEU A 380 26.27 -3.15 -1.42
CA LEU A 380 26.25 -1.99 -2.30
C LEU A 380 24.81 -1.53 -2.52
N VAL A 381 24.53 -0.27 -2.20
CA VAL A 381 23.29 0.41 -2.56
C VAL A 381 23.58 1.28 -3.77
N PHE A 382 23.13 0.90 -4.96
CA PHE A 382 23.55 1.57 -6.20
C PHE A 382 22.41 1.87 -7.16
N GLU A 383 22.66 2.85 -8.03
CA GLU A 383 21.80 3.27 -9.13
C GLU A 383 22.66 3.60 -10.37
N PHE A 384 22.07 3.41 -11.55
CA PHE A 384 22.59 3.94 -12.80
C PHE A 384 21.87 5.26 -13.10
N PRO A 385 22.48 6.43 -12.83
CA PRO A 385 21.90 7.69 -13.23
C PRO A 385 21.62 7.70 -14.74
N ASP A 386 20.52 8.34 -15.15
CA ASP A 386 20.22 8.55 -16.55
C ASP A 386 21.25 9.51 -17.14
N THR A 387 22.27 8.94 -17.79
CA THR A 387 23.32 9.69 -18.49
C THR A 387 22.91 10.07 -19.91
N GLY A 388 21.66 9.82 -20.32
CA GLY A 388 21.18 9.96 -21.69
C GLY A 388 21.74 8.88 -22.63
N LYS A 389 21.80 9.18 -23.93
CA LYS A 389 22.30 8.23 -24.94
C LYS A 389 23.80 7.96 -24.72
N HIS A 390 24.13 6.69 -24.44
CA HIS A 390 25.51 6.19 -24.27
C HIS A 390 26.40 6.47 -25.49
N VAL A 391 25.83 6.41 -26.70
CA VAL A 391 26.51 6.80 -27.94
C VAL A 391 25.64 7.78 -28.72
N SER A 392 26.25 8.88 -29.18
CA SER A 392 25.65 9.82 -30.12
C SER A 392 26.61 10.11 -31.26
N VAL A 393 26.09 10.10 -32.49
CA VAL A 393 26.84 10.45 -33.70
C VAL A 393 26.22 11.68 -34.33
N SER A 394 27.02 12.71 -34.58
CA SER A 394 26.62 13.95 -35.25
C SER A 394 27.44 14.20 -36.51
N LYS A 395 26.83 14.89 -37.48
CA LYS A 395 27.48 15.35 -38.71
C LYS A 395 27.55 16.86 -38.69
N HIS A 396 28.76 17.39 -38.81
CA HIS A 396 29.05 18.82 -38.88
C HIS A 396 29.49 19.17 -40.30
N VAL A 397 28.94 20.26 -40.85
CA VAL A 397 29.33 20.80 -42.15
C VAL A 397 29.88 22.20 -41.89
N ALA A 398 31.17 22.38 -42.11
CA ALA A 398 31.83 23.68 -41.96
C ALA A 398 31.47 24.63 -43.12
N ALA A 399 31.73 25.92 -42.95
CA ALA A 399 31.39 26.95 -43.93
C ALA A 399 32.11 26.78 -45.28
N ASP A 400 33.23 26.07 -45.30
CA ASP A 400 34.02 25.71 -46.48
C ASP A 400 33.50 24.42 -47.18
N GLY A 401 32.42 23.82 -46.67
CA GLY A 401 31.85 22.58 -47.17
C GLY A 401 32.50 21.31 -46.60
N THR A 402 33.51 21.43 -45.74
CA THR A 402 34.17 20.28 -45.11
C THR A 402 33.19 19.56 -44.19
N ILE A 403 33.04 18.25 -44.40
CA ILE A 403 32.18 17.38 -43.58
C ILE A 403 33.03 16.72 -42.51
N THR A 404 32.63 16.86 -41.25
CA THR A 404 33.20 16.12 -40.13
C THR A 404 32.10 15.34 -39.42
N TRP A 405 32.33 14.06 -39.20
CA TRP A 405 31.51 13.23 -38.34
C TRP A 405 32.13 13.19 -36.96
N GLU A 406 31.32 13.32 -35.92
CA GLU A 406 31.73 13.21 -34.54
C GLU A 406 30.93 12.11 -33.86
N GLU A 407 31.62 11.23 -33.14
CA GLU A 407 30.99 10.27 -32.24
C GLU A 407 31.38 10.62 -30.82
N LYS A 408 30.38 10.94 -30.01
CA LYS A 408 30.51 11.11 -28.57
C LYS A 408 30.00 9.86 -27.87
N LYS A 409 30.85 9.27 -27.03
CA LYS A 409 30.53 8.16 -26.14
C LYS A 409 30.58 8.64 -24.70
N CYS A 410 29.56 8.34 -23.92
CA CYS A 410 29.50 8.61 -22.50
C CYS A 410 29.69 7.29 -21.76
N SER A 411 30.69 7.19 -20.90
CA SER A 411 30.85 6.00 -20.06
C SER A 411 29.63 5.85 -19.16
N PRO A 412 29.08 4.63 -19.02
CA PRO A 412 28.07 4.40 -18.02
C PRO A 412 28.68 4.72 -16.66
N MET A 413 27.87 5.28 -15.79
CA MET A 413 28.27 5.65 -14.44
C MET A 413 27.40 4.87 -13.47
N LEU A 414 28.04 4.23 -12.49
CA LEU A 414 27.35 3.63 -11.36
C LEU A 414 27.61 4.53 -10.15
N SER A 415 26.53 5.04 -9.56
CA SER A 415 26.59 5.70 -8.25
C SER A 415 26.23 4.68 -7.18
N ALA A 416 27.04 4.58 -6.14
CA ALA A 416 26.89 3.63 -5.04
C ALA A 416 27.07 4.32 -3.68
N ALA A 417 26.35 3.80 -2.68
CA ALA A 417 26.58 4.04 -1.27
C ALA A 417 27.01 2.74 -0.58
N LEU A 418 27.93 2.88 0.37
CA LEU A 418 28.43 1.81 1.23
C LEU A 418 28.33 2.24 2.69
N SER A 419 28.05 1.29 3.58
CA SER A 419 28.06 1.54 5.02
C SER A 419 29.46 1.92 5.50
N ARG A 420 29.57 2.98 6.31
CA ARG A 420 30.84 3.36 6.97
C ARG A 420 31.17 2.42 8.14
N ALA A 421 30.13 1.87 8.76
CA ALA A 421 30.23 0.99 9.92
C ALA A 421 30.59 -0.45 9.54
N ASP A 422 30.29 -0.88 8.30
CA ASP A 422 30.61 -2.23 7.83
C ASP A 422 32.10 -2.39 7.48
N PRO A 423 32.87 -3.25 8.19
CA PRO A 423 34.25 -3.54 7.85
C PRO A 423 34.42 -4.12 6.44
N GLN A 424 33.45 -4.90 5.94
CA GLN A 424 33.51 -5.49 4.60
C GLN A 424 33.43 -4.43 3.51
N ALA A 425 32.74 -3.32 3.74
CA ALA A 425 32.73 -2.19 2.81
C ALA A 425 34.14 -1.61 2.61
N HIS A 426 34.96 -1.53 3.67
CA HIS A 426 36.35 -1.08 3.57
C HIS A 426 37.24 -2.09 2.83
N VAL A 427 37.04 -3.39 3.08
CA VAL A 427 37.73 -4.45 2.33
C VAL A 427 37.39 -4.37 0.85
N PHE A 428 36.11 -4.15 0.51
CA PHE A 428 35.64 -3.95 -0.85
C PHE A 428 36.28 -2.75 -1.52
N LEU A 429 36.28 -1.59 -0.88
CA LEU A 429 36.90 -0.39 -1.44
C LEU A 429 38.40 -0.60 -1.70
N ASN A 430 39.11 -1.26 -0.79
CA ASN A 430 40.52 -1.57 -0.97
C ASN A 430 40.75 -2.55 -2.13
N ALA A 431 39.91 -3.58 -2.28
CA ALA A 431 39.98 -4.51 -3.39
C ALA A 431 39.69 -3.82 -4.72
N LEU A 432 38.66 -2.97 -4.76
CA LEU A 432 38.28 -2.19 -5.93
C LEU A 432 39.39 -1.23 -6.36
N LEU A 433 40.00 -0.49 -5.44
CA LEU A 433 41.12 0.41 -5.76
C LEU A 433 42.34 -0.34 -6.31
N ARG A 434 42.65 -1.53 -5.77
CA ARG A 434 43.71 -2.39 -6.33
C ARG A 434 43.35 -2.89 -7.73
N HIS A 435 42.09 -3.27 -7.95
CA HIS A 435 41.59 -3.70 -9.26
C HIS A 435 41.73 -2.59 -10.30
N CYS A 436 41.37 -1.35 -9.96
CA CYS A 436 41.57 -0.17 -10.78
C CYS A 436 43.05 0.04 -11.14
N LEU A 437 43.96 -0.07 -10.17
CA LEU A 437 45.40 0.11 -10.39
C LEU A 437 46.04 -1.00 -11.24
N GLY A 438 45.56 -2.24 -11.10
CA GLY A 438 46.14 -3.40 -11.80
C GLY A 438 45.67 -3.57 -13.23
N ARG A 439 44.40 -3.26 -13.53
CA ARG A 439 43.80 -3.46 -14.87
C ARG A 439 43.57 -2.17 -15.67
N GLY A 440 43.64 -0.98 -15.04
CA GLY A 440 43.53 0.32 -15.72
C GLY A 440 42.14 0.73 -16.22
N ARG A 441 41.22 -0.22 -16.37
CA ARG A 441 39.94 0.00 -17.05
C ARG A 441 38.84 0.66 -16.22
N LEU A 442 38.75 0.36 -14.93
CA LEU A 442 37.79 1.02 -14.04
C LEU A 442 38.41 2.27 -13.39
N ALA A 443 37.64 3.35 -13.33
CA ALA A 443 37.95 4.49 -12.49
C ALA A 443 36.95 4.64 -11.35
N VAL A 444 37.45 5.15 -10.22
CA VAL A 444 36.71 5.34 -8.99
C VAL A 444 36.89 6.76 -8.49
N ILE A 445 35.78 7.38 -8.11
CA ILE A 445 35.73 8.59 -7.31
C ILE A 445 35.04 8.24 -5.99
N LEU A 446 35.71 8.45 -4.86
CA LEU A 446 35.26 8.06 -3.53
C LEU A 446 35.22 9.27 -2.59
N CYS A 447 34.10 9.44 -1.90
CA CYS A 447 33.97 10.37 -0.78
C CYS A 447 33.60 9.57 0.47
N LYS A 448 34.47 9.54 1.48
CA LYS A 448 34.25 8.74 2.70
C LYS A 448 33.17 9.34 3.60
N LYS A 449 33.04 10.67 3.58
CA LYS A 449 32.05 11.45 4.31
C LYS A 449 31.86 12.78 3.60
N LEU A 450 30.63 13.28 3.56
CA LEU A 450 30.34 14.59 2.97
C LEU A 450 31.23 15.68 3.59
N GLY A 451 31.93 16.44 2.75
CA GLY A 451 32.89 17.47 3.15
C GLY A 451 34.32 16.99 3.42
N GLU A 452 34.59 15.67 3.40
CA GLU A 452 35.96 15.15 3.40
C GLU A 452 36.58 15.18 1.98
N PRO A 453 37.92 15.17 1.86
CA PRO A 453 38.59 15.12 0.57
C PRO A 453 38.19 13.90 -0.26
N VAL A 454 37.96 14.14 -1.55
CA VAL A 454 37.66 13.08 -2.52
C VAL A 454 38.92 12.30 -2.87
N VAL A 455 38.80 10.98 -2.91
CA VAL A 455 39.85 10.04 -3.34
C VAL A 455 39.56 9.57 -4.75
N ARG A 456 40.56 9.63 -5.63
CA ARG A 456 40.46 9.16 -7.02
C ARG A 456 41.40 7.98 -7.26
N SER A 457 40.97 7.01 -8.06
CA SER A 457 41.87 5.95 -8.53
C SER A 457 42.84 6.40 -9.63
N ALA A 458 42.53 7.51 -10.32
CA ALA A 458 43.35 8.10 -11.38
C ALA A 458 43.32 9.64 -11.31
N PRO A 459 44.38 10.34 -11.73
CA PRO A 459 44.42 11.80 -11.72
C PRO A 459 43.35 12.42 -12.63
N VAL A 460 43.09 11.77 -13.77
CA VAL A 460 42.09 12.17 -14.76
C VAL A 460 41.10 11.02 -14.94
N ILE A 461 39.82 11.32 -14.77
CA ILE A 461 38.72 10.36 -14.92
C ILE A 461 37.79 10.91 -16.00
N ALA A 462 37.80 10.27 -17.16
CA ALA A 462 37.06 10.72 -18.34
C ALA A 462 35.64 10.14 -18.33
N GLY A 463 34.64 11.01 -18.36
CA GLY A 463 33.23 10.62 -18.44
C GLY A 463 32.69 10.54 -19.86
N CYS A 464 33.31 11.28 -20.78
CA CYS A 464 32.96 11.23 -22.18
C CYS A 464 34.20 11.21 -23.06
N PHE A 465 34.07 10.51 -24.18
CA PHE A 465 35.08 10.40 -25.21
C PHE A 465 34.50 10.88 -26.54
N LEU A 466 35.32 11.60 -27.30
CA LEU A 466 34.99 12.13 -28.61
C LEU A 466 36.00 11.60 -29.63
N ARG A 467 35.52 11.16 -30.77
CA ARG A 467 36.35 10.99 -31.97
C ARG A 467 35.69 11.68 -33.15
N SER A 468 36.53 12.22 -34.02
CA SER A 468 36.09 12.95 -35.19
C SER A 468 36.79 12.43 -36.45
N ALA A 469 36.05 12.28 -37.55
CA ALA A 469 36.59 11.79 -38.81
C ALA A 469 35.86 12.43 -40.02
N PRO A 470 36.50 12.53 -41.21
CA PRO A 470 35.86 13.10 -42.40
C PRO A 470 34.68 12.28 -42.95
N SER A 471 34.53 11.02 -42.50
CA SER A 471 33.43 10.14 -42.89
C SER A 471 32.97 9.29 -41.71
N LEU A 472 31.72 8.83 -41.75
CA LEU A 472 31.15 7.93 -40.74
C LEU A 472 31.96 6.63 -40.63
N ALA A 473 32.41 6.07 -41.77
CA ALA A 473 33.26 4.87 -41.77
C ALA A 473 34.65 5.15 -41.19
N GLY A 474 35.18 6.36 -41.41
CA GLY A 474 36.47 6.81 -40.88
C GLY A 474 36.54 6.82 -39.36
N LEU A 475 35.41 7.02 -38.67
CA LEU A 475 35.36 6.98 -37.20
C LEU A 475 35.90 5.66 -36.62
N ARG A 476 35.71 4.53 -37.31
CA ARG A 476 36.17 3.21 -36.83
C ARG A 476 37.69 3.11 -36.70
N GLY A 477 38.44 3.90 -37.47
CA GLY A 477 39.90 3.92 -37.45
C GLY A 477 40.51 5.00 -36.56
N VAL A 478 39.69 5.85 -35.93
CA VAL A 478 40.16 6.96 -35.08
C VAL A 478 39.98 6.58 -33.61
N PRO A 479 41.03 6.71 -32.77
CA PRO A 479 40.91 6.48 -31.33
C PRO A 479 40.05 7.57 -30.68
N SER A 480 39.24 7.18 -29.71
CA SER A 480 38.44 8.13 -28.92
C SER A 480 39.33 8.88 -27.93
N MET A 481 39.16 10.20 -27.85
CA MET A 481 39.90 11.06 -26.93
C MET A 481 38.97 11.57 -25.83
N PRO A 482 39.42 11.67 -24.56
CA PRO A 482 38.65 12.29 -23.49
C PRO A 482 38.19 13.71 -23.86
N CYS A 483 36.89 13.99 -23.77
CA CYS A 483 36.32 15.31 -24.05
C CYS A 483 35.55 15.91 -22.86
N ALA A 484 35.18 15.09 -21.87
CA ALA A 484 34.64 15.54 -20.59
C ALA A 484 35.32 14.77 -19.46
N VAL A 485 35.87 15.51 -18.49
CA VAL A 485 36.51 14.96 -17.30
C VAL A 485 35.64 15.26 -16.10
N PHE A 486 35.44 14.27 -15.23
CA PHE A 486 34.63 14.46 -14.04
C PHE A 486 35.37 15.24 -12.95
N ALA A 487 34.67 16.19 -12.34
CA ALA A 487 35.13 16.95 -11.18
C ALA A 487 34.75 16.24 -9.88
N ASP A 488 35.40 16.61 -8.77
CA ASP A 488 35.12 16.04 -7.44
C ASP A 488 33.68 16.31 -6.98
N SER A 489 33.12 17.45 -7.39
CA SER A 489 31.74 17.84 -7.10
C SER A 489 30.69 16.87 -7.66
N LEU A 490 31.07 15.95 -8.55
CA LEU A 490 30.16 14.92 -9.06
C LEU A 490 29.64 14.01 -7.94
N VAL A 491 30.44 13.75 -6.90
CA VAL A 491 30.03 12.90 -5.76
C VAL A 491 28.94 13.56 -4.92
N ASP A 492 28.85 14.89 -4.96
CA ASP A 492 27.78 15.63 -4.29
C ASP A 492 26.47 15.59 -5.08
N VAL A 493 26.54 15.45 -6.41
CA VAL A 493 25.38 15.42 -7.32
C VAL A 493 24.89 14.00 -7.58
N ALA A 494 25.79 13.01 -7.56
CA ALA A 494 25.48 11.61 -7.77
C ALA A 494 24.92 10.98 -6.48
N GLU A 495 23.71 11.40 -6.09
CA GLU A 495 23.00 10.73 -5.01
C GLU A 495 22.56 9.34 -5.50
N PRO A 496 22.97 8.23 -4.84
CA PRO A 496 22.55 6.88 -5.22
C PRO A 496 21.07 6.58 -4.89
N PHE A 497 20.26 7.62 -4.69
CA PHE A 497 18.89 7.58 -4.17
C PHE A 497 17.90 8.43 -4.99
N ALA A 498 18.27 8.83 -6.21
CA ALA A 498 17.50 9.79 -7.00
C ALA A 498 16.13 9.26 -7.45
N GLY A 499 15.88 7.95 -7.33
CA GLY A 499 14.60 7.32 -7.67
C GLY A 499 13.43 7.65 -6.74
N CYS A 500 13.67 8.14 -5.51
CA CYS A 500 12.59 8.56 -4.63
C CYS A 500 12.27 10.04 -4.91
N ARG A 501 11.16 10.34 -5.61
CA ARG A 501 10.71 11.72 -5.91
C ARG A 501 10.64 12.63 -4.68
N THR A 502 10.63 12.06 -3.48
CA THR A 502 10.79 12.79 -2.23
C THR A 502 12.28 13.02 -1.92
N ARG A 503 12.81 14.19 -2.29
CA ARG A 503 14.15 14.71 -1.91
C ARG A 503 14.39 14.82 -0.38
N ARG A 504 13.57 14.19 0.46
CA ARG A 504 13.60 14.35 1.91
C ARG A 504 14.44 13.23 2.51
N ARG A 505 15.72 13.54 2.74
CA ARG A 505 16.72 12.80 3.53
C ARG A 505 17.40 11.64 2.81
N ALA A 506 18.36 11.96 1.93
CA ALA A 506 19.43 11.00 1.68
C ALA A 506 20.13 10.68 3.02
N PRO A 507 20.44 9.41 3.34
CA PRO A 507 21.16 9.06 4.56
C PRO A 507 22.51 9.80 4.57
N LEU A 508 22.71 10.63 5.59
CA LEU A 508 23.82 11.58 5.66
C LEU A 508 25.17 10.93 6.02
N ASP A 509 25.18 9.65 6.41
CA ASP A 509 26.37 8.98 6.95
C ASP A 509 26.76 7.70 6.19
N CYS A 510 27.25 7.86 4.95
CA CYS A 510 27.73 6.74 4.13
C CYS A 510 28.96 7.12 3.31
N MET A 511 29.70 6.10 2.85
CA MET A 511 30.73 6.30 1.82
C MET A 511 30.04 6.35 0.46
N ARG A 512 30.32 7.38 -0.31
CA ARG A 512 29.79 7.57 -1.67
C ARG A 512 30.83 7.20 -2.70
N LEU A 513 30.43 6.39 -3.66
CA LEU A 513 31.29 5.81 -4.67
C LEU A 513 30.71 6.06 -6.05
N ILE A 514 31.54 6.56 -6.97
CA ILE A 514 31.23 6.59 -8.39
C ILE A 514 32.20 5.66 -9.10
N VAL A 515 31.66 4.73 -9.89
CA VAL A 515 32.44 3.79 -10.70
C VAL A 515 32.08 3.97 -12.17
N LEU A 516 33.08 4.03 -13.03
CA LEU A 516 32.90 4.11 -14.49
C LEU A 516 34.04 3.44 -15.27
N ASP A 517 33.79 3.19 -16.56
CA ASP A 517 34.79 2.70 -17.52
C ASP A 517 35.62 3.89 -18.00
N ASN A 518 36.93 3.84 -17.74
CA ASN A 518 37.86 4.95 -17.97
C ASN A 518 38.70 4.81 -19.25
N GLU A 519 38.53 3.73 -20.02
CA GLU A 519 39.40 3.47 -21.18
C GLU A 519 38.78 3.88 -22.51
N THR A 520 37.60 3.35 -22.86
CA THR A 520 37.05 3.52 -24.21
C THR A 520 35.62 4.01 -24.27
N GLY A 521 34.91 3.96 -23.14
CA GLY A 521 33.46 4.16 -23.09
C GLY A 521 32.67 3.10 -23.86
N ASP A 522 33.30 2.00 -24.31
CA ASP A 522 32.63 0.91 -25.03
C ASP A 522 31.94 -0.08 -24.09
N GLY A 523 32.35 -0.12 -22.82
CA GLY A 523 31.65 -0.88 -21.79
C GLY A 523 30.24 -0.34 -21.58
N GLY A 524 29.23 -1.20 -21.70
CA GLY A 524 27.87 -0.90 -21.25
C GLY A 524 27.74 -1.07 -19.73
N ALA A 525 26.57 -0.75 -19.16
CA ALA A 525 26.29 -0.92 -17.73
C ALA A 525 26.56 -2.36 -17.24
N ALA A 526 26.27 -3.37 -18.06
CA ALA A 526 26.54 -4.77 -17.75
C ALA A 526 28.03 -5.04 -17.46
N PHE A 527 28.93 -4.45 -18.25
CA PHE A 527 30.38 -4.60 -18.05
C PHE A 527 30.82 -4.07 -16.67
N LEU A 528 30.30 -2.91 -16.26
CA LEU A 528 30.60 -2.37 -14.93
C LEU A 528 30.12 -3.30 -13.82
N VAL A 529 28.91 -3.83 -13.95
CA VAL A 529 28.36 -4.77 -12.97
C VAL A 529 29.24 -6.02 -12.90
N ASP A 530 29.62 -6.60 -14.03
CA ASP A 530 30.43 -7.83 -14.08
C ASP A 530 31.81 -7.64 -13.45
N GLU A 531 32.50 -6.52 -13.72
CA GLU A 531 33.79 -6.22 -13.10
C GLU A 531 33.65 -6.00 -11.58
N LEU A 532 32.61 -5.30 -11.14
CA LEU A 532 32.35 -5.13 -9.70
C LEU A 532 32.00 -6.45 -9.02
N VAL A 533 31.27 -7.34 -9.70
CA VAL A 533 30.98 -8.69 -9.20
C VAL A 533 32.27 -9.51 -9.10
N ALA A 534 33.19 -9.39 -10.06
CA ALA A 534 34.49 -10.03 -9.96
C ALA A 534 35.28 -9.55 -8.73
N VAL A 535 35.24 -8.25 -8.42
CA VAL A 535 35.85 -7.70 -7.20
C VAL A 535 35.19 -8.28 -5.96
N CYS A 536 33.85 -8.32 -5.89
CA CYS A 536 33.14 -8.95 -4.77
C CYS A 536 33.54 -10.42 -4.62
N ARG A 537 33.51 -11.22 -5.70
CA ARG A 537 33.85 -12.65 -5.65
C ARG A 537 35.27 -12.88 -5.13
N ALA A 538 36.24 -12.08 -5.59
CA ALA A 538 37.62 -12.18 -5.13
C ALA A 538 37.76 -11.92 -3.62
N MET A 539 36.98 -11.00 -3.05
CA MET A 539 36.96 -10.78 -1.60
C MET A 539 36.42 -11.97 -0.81
N TYR A 540 35.47 -12.68 -1.41
CA TYR A 540 34.80 -13.83 -0.81
C TYR A 540 35.35 -15.16 -1.34
N GLU A 541 36.65 -15.24 -1.60
CA GLU A 541 37.35 -16.49 -1.95
C GLU A 541 36.81 -17.16 -3.23
N ASP A 542 36.48 -16.36 -4.23
CA ASP A 542 35.97 -16.77 -5.55
C ASP A 542 34.67 -17.60 -5.51
N ARG A 543 33.93 -17.53 -4.39
CA ARG A 543 32.62 -18.15 -4.22
C ARG A 543 31.71 -17.87 -5.40
N THR A 544 30.92 -18.88 -5.76
CA THR A 544 29.81 -18.68 -6.69
C THR A 544 28.80 -17.69 -6.09
N PRO A 545 27.99 -16.99 -6.91
CA PRO A 545 26.94 -16.10 -6.41
C PRO A 545 26.07 -16.72 -5.30
N TRP A 546 25.78 -18.02 -5.43
CA TRP A 546 25.06 -18.80 -4.44
C TRP A 546 25.82 -18.99 -3.13
N GLN A 547 27.07 -19.47 -3.20
CA GLN A 547 27.91 -19.69 -2.01
C GLN A 547 28.13 -18.39 -1.23
N LEU A 548 28.20 -17.27 -1.95
CA LEU A 548 28.29 -15.93 -1.38
C LEU A 548 26.99 -15.53 -0.66
N ALA A 549 25.84 -15.70 -1.33
CA ALA A 549 24.54 -15.44 -0.71
C ALA A 549 24.36 -16.27 0.57
N TRP A 550 24.74 -17.56 0.56
CA TRP A 550 24.70 -18.41 1.74
C TRP A 550 25.65 -17.95 2.85
N ALA A 551 26.88 -17.57 2.51
CA ALA A 551 27.84 -17.08 3.50
C ALA A 551 27.34 -15.85 4.24
N ILE A 552 26.60 -14.98 3.55
CA ILE A 552 26.02 -13.76 4.12
C ILE A 552 24.69 -14.05 4.82
N ALA A 553 23.89 -15.01 4.35
CA ALA A 553 22.63 -15.42 4.99
C ALA A 553 22.84 -16.25 6.27
N ALA A 554 23.90 -17.06 6.35
CA ALA A 554 24.14 -18.00 7.43
C ALA A 554 24.16 -17.38 8.85
N PRO A 555 24.77 -16.21 9.09
CA PRO A 555 24.68 -15.52 10.38
C PRO A 555 23.24 -15.19 10.80
N TYR A 556 22.39 -14.78 9.86
CA TYR A 556 20.98 -14.47 10.15
C TYR A 556 20.18 -15.73 10.46
N LEU A 557 20.43 -16.83 9.73
CA LEU A 557 19.85 -18.14 10.07
C LEU A 557 20.25 -18.59 11.48
N ALA A 558 21.53 -18.44 11.84
CA ALA A 558 22.04 -18.79 13.16
C ALA A 558 21.45 -17.92 14.28
N GLN A 559 21.18 -16.63 14.00
CA GLN A 559 20.52 -15.71 14.93
C GLN A 559 19.00 -15.92 14.98
N GLY A 560 18.44 -16.72 14.07
CA GLY A 560 17.00 -16.94 13.97
C GLY A 560 16.24 -15.82 13.27
N GLU A 561 16.95 -14.91 12.60
CA GLU A 561 16.41 -13.77 11.84
C GLU A 561 15.85 -14.19 10.46
N LEU A 562 16.24 -15.37 9.97
CA LEU A 562 15.67 -16.03 8.81
C LEU A 562 15.16 -17.42 9.21
N GLU A 563 14.13 -17.89 8.51
CA GLU A 563 13.51 -19.19 8.79
C GLU A 563 13.54 -20.07 7.56
N LEU A 564 13.99 -21.32 7.74
CA LEU A 564 13.80 -22.37 6.78
C LEU A 564 12.50 -23.13 7.08
N ASP A 565 11.89 -23.71 6.06
CA ASP A 565 10.78 -24.64 6.16
C ASP A 565 11.15 -25.85 7.05
N PRO A 566 10.16 -26.64 7.51
CA PRO A 566 10.43 -27.80 8.37
C PRO A 566 11.43 -28.80 7.80
N GLU A 567 11.51 -28.88 6.46
CA GLU A 567 12.45 -29.72 5.73
C GLU A 567 13.88 -29.15 5.72
N GLY A 568 14.08 -27.90 6.16
CA GLY A 568 15.35 -27.19 6.10
C GLY A 568 15.80 -26.88 4.68
N GLN A 569 14.87 -26.99 3.73
CA GLN A 569 15.12 -27.01 2.31
C GLN A 569 14.76 -25.73 1.62
N ARG A 570 13.97 -24.80 2.19
CA ARG A 570 13.59 -23.50 1.58
C ARG A 570 13.38 -22.45 2.66
N LEU A 571 13.53 -21.17 2.34
CA LEU A 571 13.08 -20.12 3.25
C LEU A 571 11.55 -20.12 3.33
N ILE A 572 11.00 -20.00 4.54
CA ILE A 572 9.55 -19.87 4.75
C ILE A 572 9.06 -18.63 3.97
N PRO A 573 7.96 -18.74 3.20
CA PRO A 573 7.43 -17.60 2.47
C PRO A 573 7.03 -16.48 3.42
N ASN A 574 7.26 -15.23 3.00
CA ASN A 574 6.97 -14.04 3.79
C ASN A 574 5.46 -13.78 4.00
N THR A 575 4.59 -14.54 3.31
CA THR A 575 3.13 -14.50 3.41
C THR A 575 2.57 -15.92 3.30
N GLU A 576 1.54 -16.23 4.07
CA GLU A 576 0.79 -17.48 3.99
C GLU A 576 -0.15 -17.50 2.78
N ASN A 577 -0.57 -18.70 2.38
CA ASN A 577 -1.75 -18.85 1.57
C ASN A 577 -2.95 -18.17 2.26
N MET A 578 -3.51 -17.19 1.57
CA MET A 578 -4.58 -16.36 2.09
C MET A 578 -5.80 -17.14 2.61
N TYR A 579 -6.15 -18.31 2.04
CA TYR A 579 -7.25 -19.14 2.54
C TYR A 579 -6.95 -19.70 3.93
N THR A 580 -5.73 -20.21 4.09
CA THR A 580 -5.24 -20.73 5.37
C THR A 580 -5.21 -19.61 6.41
N ALA A 581 -4.60 -18.47 6.07
CA ALA A 581 -4.56 -17.31 6.95
C ALA A 581 -5.94 -16.80 7.37
N HIS A 582 -6.90 -16.73 6.43
CA HIS A 582 -8.27 -16.31 6.73
C HIS A 582 -8.97 -17.30 7.66
N LYS A 583 -8.84 -18.60 7.38
CA LYS A 583 -9.41 -19.65 8.24
C LYS A 583 -8.83 -19.60 9.64
N ASP A 584 -7.52 -19.40 9.76
CA ASP A 584 -6.82 -19.36 11.05
C ASP A 584 -7.17 -18.11 11.86
N LEU A 585 -7.33 -16.94 11.21
CA LEU A 585 -7.71 -15.71 11.90
C LEU A 585 -9.18 -15.68 12.32
N TRP A 586 -10.08 -16.18 11.46
CA TRP A 586 -11.52 -15.92 11.59
C TRP A 586 -12.35 -17.18 11.88
N GLY A 587 -11.75 -18.37 11.84
CA GLY A 587 -12.45 -19.65 12.04
C GLY A 587 -13.39 -20.05 10.89
N THR A 588 -13.42 -19.28 9.80
CA THR A 588 -14.33 -19.49 8.65
C THR A 588 -13.54 -19.63 7.36
N THR A 589 -13.95 -20.57 6.51
CA THR A 589 -13.45 -20.71 5.14
C THR A 589 -14.04 -19.62 4.24
N LEU A 590 -13.24 -19.10 3.32
CA LEU A 590 -13.73 -18.23 2.25
C LEU A 590 -14.55 -19.05 1.26
N ASP A 591 -15.85 -18.78 1.16
CA ASP A 591 -16.62 -19.18 -0.02
C ASP A 591 -16.19 -18.28 -1.19
N PHE A 592 -16.06 -18.84 -2.39
CA PHE A 592 -15.43 -18.16 -3.53
C PHE A 592 -16.40 -17.69 -4.61
N ASP A 593 -17.66 -18.10 -4.54
CA ASP A 593 -18.64 -17.93 -5.63
C ASP A 593 -19.00 -16.46 -5.95
N TRP A 594 -18.38 -15.47 -5.30
CA TRP A 594 -18.84 -14.08 -5.26
C TRP A 594 -17.75 -13.01 -5.46
N TRP A 595 -16.53 -13.35 -5.88
CA TRP A 595 -15.43 -12.38 -6.03
C TRP A 595 -15.14 -12.01 -7.50
N PRO A 596 -15.39 -10.76 -7.96
CA PRO A 596 -15.01 -10.33 -9.30
C PRO A 596 -13.59 -9.75 -9.22
N TRP A 597 -12.57 -10.60 -9.31
CA TRP A 597 -11.26 -10.17 -9.79
C TRP A 597 -11.10 -10.65 -11.24
N PRO A 598 -11.16 -9.76 -12.24
CA PRO A 598 -10.65 -10.04 -13.58
C PRO A 598 -9.14 -9.79 -13.52
N GLY A 599 -8.42 -10.74 -12.95
CA GLY A 599 -6.98 -10.68 -12.81
C GLY A 599 -6.57 -11.85 -11.94
N GLU A 600 -5.75 -12.73 -12.48
CA GLU A 600 -5.21 -13.91 -11.81
C GLU A 600 -4.94 -13.59 -10.33
N VAL A 601 -5.64 -14.27 -9.42
CA VAL A 601 -5.07 -14.54 -8.10
C VAL A 601 -3.66 -15.02 -8.43
N PRO A 602 -2.58 -14.32 -8.03
CA PRO A 602 -1.24 -14.80 -8.33
C PRO A 602 -1.21 -16.20 -7.76
N ASP A 603 -1.21 -17.18 -8.66
CA ASP A 603 -1.33 -18.56 -8.29
C ASP A 603 -0.20 -18.75 -7.28
N SER A 604 -0.55 -19.11 -6.05
CA SER A 604 0.38 -19.31 -4.92
C SER A 604 1.50 -20.33 -5.25
N LYS A 605 1.52 -20.85 -6.48
CA LYS A 605 2.49 -21.71 -7.14
C LYS A 605 3.71 -21.02 -7.76
N LEU A 606 3.85 -19.69 -7.74
CA LEU A 606 4.99 -19.04 -8.39
C LEU A 606 5.87 -18.24 -7.44
N PHE A 607 6.43 -18.88 -6.42
CA PHE A 607 7.63 -18.36 -5.75
C PHE A 607 8.76 -19.38 -5.83
N PRO A 608 9.50 -19.45 -6.94
CA PRO A 608 10.89 -19.80 -6.82
C PRO A 608 11.57 -18.69 -6.01
N THR A 609 11.67 -18.88 -4.68
CA THR A 609 12.71 -18.26 -3.86
C THR A 609 14.06 -18.61 -4.49
N ILE A 610 15.10 -17.81 -4.20
CA ILE A 610 16.51 -18.15 -4.50
C ILE A 610 16.79 -19.63 -4.16
N TRP A 611 16.10 -20.15 -3.15
CA TRP A 611 16.28 -21.47 -2.59
C TRP A 611 15.43 -22.61 -3.21
N THR A 612 14.54 -22.33 -4.17
CA THR A 612 13.64 -23.36 -4.75
C THR A 612 14.26 -24.14 -5.91
N LEU A 613 15.50 -23.83 -6.29
CA LEU A 613 16.23 -24.49 -7.38
C LEU A 613 17.15 -25.64 -6.90
N ALA A 614 17.12 -25.97 -5.61
CA ALA A 614 17.76 -27.20 -5.11
C ALA A 614 17.13 -28.48 -5.73
N GLU A 615 15.94 -28.40 -6.34
CA GLU A 615 15.30 -29.48 -7.10
C GLU A 615 15.81 -29.61 -8.55
N GLN A 616 16.68 -28.72 -9.02
CA GLN A 616 17.35 -28.83 -10.33
C GLN A 616 18.84 -29.19 -10.22
N MET A 617 19.32 -29.49 -9.01
CA MET A 617 20.50 -30.32 -8.78
C MET A 617 20.10 -31.79 -8.74
#